data_AF-A0A7X7L2M3-F1
#
_entry.id   AF-A0A7X7L2M3-F1
#
_cell.length_a   1.000
_cell.length_b   1.000
_cell.length_c   1.000
_cell.angle_alpha   90.00
_cell.angle_beta   90.00
_cell.angle_gamma   90.00
#
_symmetry.space_group_name_H-M   'P 1'
#
loop_
_entity.id
_entity.type
_entity.pdbx_description
1 polymer ?
#
loop_
_entity_poly.entity_id
_entity_poly.type
_entity_poly.pdbx_seq_one_letter_code
_entity_poly.pdbx_strand_id
1 'polypeptide(L)'
;GAGDSVRVKLLAGVNAPTDGTPYPVVFELADDVVGPDSSSLPLGGARLIAAAQGSLSDQRALFRLTTLNIRYPDGSRKVLDVDGWVVGEDGIRGMEGILIDPIGKALAGSLLSGTVEGLGDGVAAANTNTIYYENGGSRTFVDGEIGQYAAGRGIAKTGERWSKYIDERIELLVPHVKVLSGRYGTAIFSRSVTIDGLFETLEDDETVLASLD
;
A
#
# COMPACT_ATOMS: atom_id res chain seq x y z
N GLY A 1 18.48 21.60 10.86
CA GLY A 1 18.32 22.47 9.69
C GLY A 1 17.68 21.73 8.53
N ALA A 2 17.49 22.44 7.41
CA ALA A 2 17.11 21.79 6.15
C ALA A 2 18.32 21.00 5.62
N GLY A 3 18.09 19.76 5.18
CA GLY A 3 19.13 18.83 4.78
C GLY A 3 19.69 17.96 5.92
N ASP A 4 19.31 18.22 7.17
CA ASP A 4 19.61 17.31 8.27
C ASP A 4 18.97 15.95 8.02
N SER A 5 19.60 14.91 8.53
CA SER A 5 19.14 13.55 8.36
C SER A 5 19.30 12.71 9.60
N VAL A 6 18.48 11.67 9.70
CA VAL A 6 18.51 10.74 10.82
C VAL A 6 18.08 9.35 10.37
N ARG A 7 18.71 8.32 10.93
CA ARG A 7 18.28 6.95 10.71
C ARG A 7 17.01 6.69 11.50
N VAL A 8 16.01 6.12 10.82
CA VAL A 8 14.70 5.83 11.40
C VAL A 8 14.31 4.37 11.22
N LYS A 9 13.53 3.85 12.16
CA LYS A 9 12.95 2.50 12.12
C LYS A 9 11.44 2.60 12.02
N LEU A 10 10.84 1.92 11.04
CA LEU A 10 9.39 1.85 10.90
C LEU A 10 8.80 0.95 12.01
N LEU A 11 7.92 1.49 12.86
CA LEU A 11 7.37 0.73 13.98
C LEU A 11 6.24 -0.21 13.56
N ALA A 12 5.31 0.32 12.79
CA ALA A 12 4.16 -0.40 12.29
C ALA A 12 4.29 -0.49 10.77
N GLY A 13 4.13 -1.71 10.23
CA GLY A 13 4.07 -1.90 8.79
C GLY A 13 2.86 -1.16 8.21
N VAL A 14 2.93 -0.83 6.93
CA VAL A 14 1.89 -0.06 6.25
C VAL A 14 1.50 -0.72 4.94
N ASN A 15 0.20 -0.70 4.66
CA ASN A 15 -0.35 -0.93 3.34
C ASN A 15 -0.67 0.44 2.75
N ALA A 16 0.32 1.05 2.09
CA ALA A 16 0.21 2.42 1.60
C ALA A 16 -0.64 2.45 0.32
N PRO A 17 -1.80 3.13 0.31
CA PRO A 17 -2.68 3.15 -0.85
C PRO A 17 -2.08 3.99 -1.98
N THR A 18 -2.38 3.62 -3.22
CA THR A 18 -1.86 4.30 -4.44
C THR A 18 -2.78 5.40 -4.96
N ASP A 19 -3.94 5.63 -4.33
CA ASP A 19 -4.95 6.63 -4.69
C ASP A 19 -4.59 8.07 -4.25
N GLY A 20 -3.49 8.25 -3.51
CA GLY A 20 -3.07 9.54 -2.96
C GLY A 20 -3.63 9.84 -1.57
N THR A 21 -4.42 8.95 -0.97
CA THR A 21 -4.90 9.11 0.40
C THR A 21 -3.73 8.96 1.38
N PRO A 22 -3.37 10.00 2.17
CA PRO A 22 -2.25 9.92 3.09
C PRO A 22 -2.58 8.96 4.24
N TYR A 23 -1.76 7.93 4.44
CA TYR A 23 -1.93 6.97 5.53
C TYR A 23 -0.91 7.22 6.65
N PRO A 24 -1.33 7.49 7.90
CA PRO A 24 -0.38 7.83 8.96
C PRO A 24 0.47 6.63 9.38
N VAL A 25 1.77 6.84 9.52
CA VAL A 25 2.74 5.86 10.02
C VAL A 25 3.64 6.48 11.08
N VAL A 26 4.24 5.63 11.90
CA VAL A 26 5.14 6.05 12.97
C VAL A 26 6.51 5.40 12.80
N PHE A 27 7.52 6.25 12.87
CA PHE A 27 8.92 5.91 12.90
C PHE A 27 9.51 6.18 14.28
N GLU A 28 10.52 5.40 14.65
CA GLU A 28 11.43 5.67 15.77
C GLU A 28 12.73 6.23 15.22
N LEU A 29 13.25 7.31 15.81
CA LEU A 29 14.61 7.74 15.56
C LEU A 29 15.56 6.73 16.19
N ALA A 30 16.34 6.04 15.36
CA ALA A 30 17.30 5.03 15.80
C ALA A 30 18.60 5.66 16.30
N ASP A 31 18.96 6.81 15.74
CA ASP A 31 20.18 7.56 16.00
C ASP A 31 19.84 9.05 16.21
N ASP A 32 20.86 9.85 16.51
CA ASP A 32 20.75 11.31 16.62
C ASP A 32 20.57 11.98 15.26
N VAL A 33 20.00 13.19 15.25
CA VAL A 33 19.84 13.98 14.03
C VAL A 33 21.18 14.62 13.69
N VAL A 34 21.70 14.37 12.49
CA VAL A 34 23.00 14.86 12.04
C VAL A 34 22.81 15.97 11.00
N GLY A 35 23.46 17.10 11.24
CA GLY A 35 23.53 18.25 10.35
C GLY A 35 24.66 18.15 9.32
N PRO A 36 24.64 19.01 8.27
CA PRO A 36 25.65 19.01 7.21
C PRO A 36 27.06 19.41 7.70
N ASP A 37 27.15 20.09 8.83
CA ASP A 37 28.38 20.50 9.52
C ASP A 37 28.88 19.46 10.53
N SER A 38 28.32 18.23 10.49
CA SER A 38 28.57 17.18 11.51
C SER A 38 28.11 17.56 12.92
N SER A 39 27.27 18.60 13.06
CA SER A 39 26.53 18.81 14.31
C SER A 39 25.60 17.62 14.57
N SER A 40 25.45 17.26 15.84
CA SER A 40 24.55 16.19 16.27
C SER A 40 23.54 16.75 17.26
N LEU A 41 22.29 16.34 17.10
CA LEU A 41 21.20 16.68 18.00
C LEU A 41 20.69 15.39 18.67
N PRO A 42 20.85 15.24 20.01
CA PRO A 42 20.58 13.99 20.70
C PRO A 42 19.08 13.74 20.87
N LEU A 43 18.45 13.30 19.79
CA LEU A 43 17.01 13.03 19.68
C LEU A 43 16.70 11.54 19.48
N GLY A 44 17.66 10.65 19.76
CA GLY A 44 17.46 9.20 19.72
C GLY A 44 16.22 8.77 20.51
N GLY A 45 15.45 7.83 19.95
CA GLY A 45 14.22 7.30 20.55
C GLY A 45 12.98 8.20 20.40
N ALA A 46 13.09 9.40 19.81
CA ALA A 46 11.95 10.23 19.46
C ALA A 46 11.03 9.55 18.44
N ARG A 47 9.76 9.98 18.39
CA ARG A 47 8.74 9.41 17.48
C ARG A 47 8.45 10.38 16.35
N LEU A 48 8.63 9.91 15.12
CA LEU A 48 8.41 10.68 13.90
C LEU A 48 7.17 10.15 13.19
N ILE A 49 6.17 11.00 13.00
CA ILE A 49 4.95 10.70 12.26
C ILE A 49 5.14 11.14 10.81
N ALA A 50 4.72 10.29 9.89
CA ALA A 50 4.72 10.58 8.47
C ALA A 50 3.42 10.11 7.81
N ALA A 51 3.05 10.76 6.70
CA ALA A 51 2.02 10.30 5.80
C ALA A 51 2.65 9.40 4.72
N ALA A 52 2.18 8.16 4.64
CA ALA A 52 2.58 7.18 3.65
C ALA A 52 1.65 7.20 2.44
N GLN A 53 2.22 7.05 1.25
CA GLN A 53 1.52 6.93 -0.03
C GLN A 53 2.24 5.92 -0.91
N GLY A 54 1.50 5.02 -1.55
CA GLY A 54 2.07 4.05 -2.51
C GLY A 54 2.32 4.68 -3.88
N SER A 55 3.45 4.34 -4.50
CA SER A 55 3.74 4.57 -5.92
C SER A 55 3.56 3.25 -6.67
N LEU A 56 2.65 3.23 -7.66
CA LEU A 56 2.45 2.07 -8.53
C LEU A 56 3.65 1.85 -9.45
N SER A 57 4.21 2.93 -9.98
CA SER A 57 5.31 2.91 -10.95
C SER A 57 6.61 2.39 -10.34
N ASP A 58 6.91 2.80 -9.11
CA ASP A 58 8.18 2.47 -8.45
C ASP A 58 8.06 1.29 -7.48
N GLN A 59 6.83 0.79 -7.26
CA GLN A 59 6.52 -0.22 -6.24
C GLN A 59 7.05 0.16 -4.84
N ARG A 60 6.90 1.44 -4.48
CA ARG A 60 7.44 2.04 -3.24
C ARG A 60 6.37 2.68 -2.39
N ALA A 61 6.56 2.64 -1.08
CA ALA A 61 5.86 3.52 -0.16
C ALA A 61 6.68 4.81 0.03
N LEU A 62 6.14 5.93 -0.43
CA LEU A 62 6.66 7.26 -0.22
C LEU A 62 6.16 7.76 1.14
N PHE A 63 7.03 8.40 1.90
CA PHE A 63 6.69 8.95 3.21
C PHE A 63 6.97 10.45 3.22
N ARG A 64 6.01 11.23 3.69
CA ARG A 64 6.17 12.66 3.97
C ARG A 64 6.11 12.90 5.47
N LEU A 65 7.14 13.52 6.03
CA LEU A 65 7.18 13.81 7.46
C LEU A 65 6.11 14.84 7.82
N THR A 66 5.47 14.69 8.97
CA THR A 66 4.45 15.62 9.45
C THR A 66 4.81 16.18 10.82
N THR A 67 5.16 15.30 11.76
CA THR A 67 5.25 15.68 13.16
C THR A 67 6.33 14.88 13.87
N LEU A 68 7.15 15.56 14.68
CA LEU A 68 8.18 14.96 15.52
C LEU A 68 7.79 15.13 16.98
N ASN A 69 7.76 14.04 17.73
CA ASN A 69 7.46 14.02 19.17
C ASN A 69 8.72 13.64 19.94
N ILE A 70 9.22 14.59 20.73
CA ILE A 70 10.45 14.50 21.50
C ILE A 70 10.07 14.40 22.97
N ARG A 71 10.83 13.58 23.70
CA ARG A 71 10.83 13.54 25.16
C ARG A 71 12.13 14.15 25.67
N TYR A 72 12.03 15.16 26.52
CA TYR A 72 13.18 15.75 27.18
C TYR A 72 13.63 14.90 28.39
N PRO A 73 14.87 15.09 28.88
CA PRO A 73 15.38 14.39 30.06
C PRO A 73 14.49 14.56 31.31
N ASP A 74 13.96 15.77 31.51
CA ASP A 74 13.01 16.14 32.57
C ASP A 74 11.66 15.39 32.51
N GLY A 75 11.42 14.63 31.43
CA GLY A 75 10.20 13.87 31.18
C GLY A 75 9.11 14.65 30.45
N SER A 76 9.29 15.94 30.21
CA SER A 76 8.39 16.75 29.41
C SER A 76 8.43 16.31 27.93
N ARG A 77 7.39 16.68 27.17
CA ARG A 77 7.25 16.30 25.75
C ARG A 77 6.95 17.53 24.91
N LYS A 78 7.57 17.62 23.74
CA LYS A 78 7.30 18.65 22.75
C LYS A 78 7.00 18.01 21.40
N VAL A 79 5.95 18.52 20.78
CA VAL A 79 5.47 18.11 19.47
C VAL A 79 5.80 19.23 18.50
N LEU A 80 6.49 18.90 17.42
CA LEU A 80 7.00 19.85 16.44
C LEU A 80 6.49 19.48 15.06
N ASP A 81 6.03 20.47 14.31
CA ASP A 81 5.70 20.28 12.91
C ASP A 81 6.97 20.21 12.08
N VAL A 82 7.19 19.09 11.42
CA VAL A 82 8.36 18.83 10.57
C VAL A 82 7.90 18.48 9.16
N ASP A 83 8.76 18.70 8.18
CA ASP A 83 8.49 18.32 6.79
C ASP A 83 9.78 17.76 6.21
N GLY A 84 9.62 16.91 5.20
CA GLY A 84 10.70 16.10 4.68
C GLY A 84 10.19 14.80 4.08
N TRP A 85 11.12 13.91 3.78
CA TRP A 85 10.81 12.60 3.22
C TRP A 85 11.70 11.52 3.82
N VAL A 86 11.32 10.27 3.59
CA VAL A 86 12.13 9.11 3.98
C VAL A 86 12.75 8.48 2.73
N VAL A 87 14.01 8.08 2.87
CA VAL A 87 14.79 7.31 1.92
C VAL A 87 14.90 5.87 2.44
N GLY A 88 14.69 4.90 1.56
CA GLY A 88 14.80 3.48 1.89
C GLY A 88 16.22 3.04 2.19
N GLU A 89 16.35 1.77 2.58
CA GLU A 89 17.62 1.08 2.89
C GLU A 89 18.57 1.05 1.68
N ASP A 90 18.01 1.21 0.48
CA ASP A 90 18.68 1.23 -0.81
C ASP A 90 19.10 2.63 -1.29
N GLY A 91 18.85 3.68 -0.49
CA GLY A 91 19.23 5.05 -0.83
C GLY A 91 18.27 5.74 -1.82
N ILE A 92 17.12 5.14 -2.14
CA ILE A 92 16.12 5.72 -3.03
C ILE A 92 14.96 6.29 -2.22
N ARG A 93 14.30 7.34 -2.73
CA ARG A 93 13.15 7.96 -2.06
C ARG A 93 12.03 6.93 -1.84
N GLY A 94 11.54 6.85 -0.60
CA GLY A 94 10.56 5.86 -0.18
C GLY A 94 11.15 4.47 0.03
N MET A 95 10.44 3.62 0.76
CA MET A 95 10.84 2.24 0.98
C MET A 95 10.25 1.36 -0.11
N GLU A 96 11.07 0.50 -0.72
CA GLU A 96 10.61 -0.57 -1.60
C GLU A 96 9.58 -1.44 -0.88
N GLY A 97 8.53 -1.88 -1.58
CA GLY A 97 7.50 -2.73 -0.98
C GLY A 97 6.93 -3.71 -1.98
N ILE A 98 6.00 -4.53 -1.50
CA ILE A 98 5.30 -5.48 -2.35
C ILE A 98 4.02 -4.82 -2.84
N LEU A 99 3.91 -4.62 -4.14
CA LEU A 99 2.67 -4.15 -4.76
C LEU A 99 1.60 -5.26 -4.66
N ILE A 100 0.49 -4.94 -4.00
CA ILE A 100 -0.69 -5.78 -3.95
C ILE A 100 -1.77 -5.10 -4.77
N ASP A 101 -2.00 -5.66 -5.96
CA ASP A 101 -3.08 -5.29 -6.86
C ASP A 101 -4.18 -6.38 -6.83
N PRO A 102 -5.31 -6.13 -6.15
CA PRO A 102 -6.45 -7.06 -6.14
C PRO A 102 -7.06 -7.27 -7.54
N ILE A 103 -7.03 -6.26 -8.41
CA ILE A 103 -7.68 -6.28 -9.72
C ILE A 103 -6.88 -7.17 -10.68
N GLY A 104 -5.57 -6.93 -10.78
CA GLY A 104 -4.69 -7.77 -11.60
C GLY A 104 -4.73 -9.25 -11.20
N LYS A 105 -4.82 -9.54 -9.89
CA LYS A 105 -4.96 -10.92 -9.39
C LYS A 105 -6.28 -11.56 -9.80
N ALA A 106 -7.39 -10.82 -9.73
CA ALA A 106 -8.71 -11.32 -10.13
C ALA A 106 -8.78 -11.58 -11.65
N LEU A 107 -8.25 -10.66 -12.47
CA LEU A 107 -8.20 -10.80 -13.92
C LEU A 107 -7.36 -12.03 -14.34
N ALA A 108 -6.16 -12.18 -13.79
CA ALA A 108 -5.31 -13.34 -14.07
C ALA A 108 -6.00 -14.66 -13.68
N GLY A 109 -6.66 -14.70 -12.52
CA GLY A 109 -7.46 -15.87 -12.11
C GLY A 109 -8.61 -16.17 -13.07
N SER A 110 -9.33 -15.15 -13.53
CA SER A 110 -10.46 -15.30 -14.46
C SER A 110 -10.05 -15.77 -15.86
N LEU A 111 -8.89 -15.32 -16.37
CA LEU A 111 -8.34 -15.78 -17.65
C LEU A 111 -7.94 -17.26 -17.59
N LEU A 112 -7.30 -17.67 -16.50
CA LEU A 112 -6.93 -19.08 -16.27
C LEU A 112 -8.18 -19.97 -16.20
N SER A 113 -9.27 -19.51 -15.57
CA SER A 113 -10.53 -20.25 -15.57
C SER A 113 -11.26 -20.23 -16.92
N GLY A 114 -11.23 -19.10 -17.64
CA GLY A 114 -11.94 -18.94 -18.93
C GLY A 114 -11.27 -19.64 -20.11
N THR A 115 -9.96 -19.93 -20.03
CA THR A 115 -9.27 -20.73 -21.06
C THR A 115 -9.77 -22.18 -21.11
N VAL A 116 -10.45 -22.66 -20.05
CA VAL A 116 -11.08 -23.99 -20.04
C VAL A 116 -12.43 -23.99 -20.78
N GLU A 117 -13.14 -22.86 -20.86
CA GLU A 117 -14.43 -22.77 -21.55
C GLU A 117 -14.31 -22.73 -23.09
N GLY A 118 -13.15 -22.32 -23.62
CA GLY A 118 -12.88 -22.23 -25.06
C GLY A 118 -12.82 -23.57 -25.83
N LEU A 119 -12.89 -24.72 -25.14
CA LEU A 119 -13.01 -26.04 -25.77
C LEU A 119 -14.46 -26.51 -25.94
N GLY A 120 -15.44 -25.82 -25.33
CA GLY A 120 -16.85 -26.22 -25.33
C GLY A 120 -17.65 -25.79 -26.56
N ASP A 121 -17.31 -24.65 -27.17
CA ASP A 121 -18.08 -24.08 -28.29
C ASP A 121 -18.04 -24.93 -29.56
N GLY A 122 -16.94 -25.66 -29.78
CA GLY A 122 -16.78 -26.56 -30.93
C GLY A 122 -17.65 -27.82 -30.86
N VAL A 123 -18.05 -28.26 -29.66
CA VAL A 123 -18.86 -29.48 -29.46
C VAL A 123 -20.36 -29.16 -29.56
N ALA A 124 -20.80 -27.98 -29.11
CA ALA A 124 -22.20 -27.58 -29.19
C ALA A 124 -22.69 -27.33 -30.63
N ALA A 125 -21.80 -26.86 -31.51
CA ALA A 125 -22.12 -26.61 -32.92
C ALA A 125 -22.24 -27.90 -33.77
N ALA A 126 -21.61 -29.00 -33.35
CA ALA A 126 -21.55 -30.24 -34.13
C ALA A 126 -22.79 -31.15 -33.99
N ASN A 127 -23.65 -30.93 -32.98
CA ASN A 127 -24.75 -31.83 -32.63
C ASN A 127 -26.17 -31.25 -32.84
N THR A 128 -26.32 -30.18 -33.63
CA THR A 128 -27.65 -29.61 -33.93
C THR A 128 -28.16 -30.09 -35.30
N ASN A 129 -29.07 -31.08 -35.30
CA ASN A 129 -29.82 -31.45 -36.51
C ASN A 129 -31.16 -30.70 -36.54
N THR A 130 -31.34 -29.80 -37.50
CA THR A 130 -32.59 -29.04 -37.69
C THR A 130 -33.37 -29.63 -38.86
N ILE A 131 -34.56 -30.17 -38.60
CA ILE A 131 -35.47 -30.65 -39.66
C ILE A 131 -36.61 -29.62 -39.81
N TYR A 132 -36.79 -29.15 -41.04
CA TYR A 132 -37.85 -28.21 -41.44
C TYR A 132 -39.00 -28.98 -42.10
N TYR A 133 -40.25 -28.68 -41.72
CA TYR A 133 -41.45 -29.25 -42.35
C TYR A 133 -42.22 -28.19 -43.15
N GLU A 134 -42.82 -28.58 -44.28
CA GLU A 134 -43.47 -27.71 -45.28
C GLU A 134 -44.68 -26.89 -44.79
N ASN A 135 -45.18 -27.07 -43.57
CA ASN A 135 -46.26 -26.25 -42.99
C ASN A 135 -45.74 -25.07 -42.13
N GLY A 136 -44.50 -24.63 -42.34
CA GLY A 136 -43.90 -23.51 -41.60
C GLY A 136 -43.59 -23.80 -40.12
N GLY A 137 -43.68 -25.05 -39.69
CA GLY A 137 -43.29 -25.50 -38.35
C GLY A 137 -41.88 -26.10 -38.34
N SER A 138 -41.00 -25.57 -37.51
CA SER A 138 -39.69 -26.19 -37.20
C SER A 138 -39.77 -26.98 -35.89
N ARG A 139 -39.30 -28.23 -35.88
CA ARG A 139 -39.05 -28.98 -34.64
C ARG A 139 -37.57 -29.33 -34.56
N THR A 140 -36.87 -28.70 -33.62
CA THR A 140 -35.51 -29.07 -33.24
C THR A 140 -35.59 -30.33 -32.39
N PHE A 141 -35.00 -31.42 -32.87
CA PHE A 141 -34.76 -32.60 -32.04
C PHE A 141 -33.35 -32.48 -31.46
N VAL A 142 -33.27 -32.44 -30.14
CA VAL A 142 -32.03 -32.59 -29.40
C VAL A 142 -31.98 -34.07 -29.00
N ASP A 143 -31.18 -34.86 -29.73
CA ASP A 143 -30.88 -36.23 -29.32
C ASP A 143 -29.66 -36.16 -28.39
N GLY A 144 -29.92 -36.27 -27.09
CA GLY A 144 -28.94 -36.05 -26.03
C GLY A 144 -29.61 -35.54 -24.77
N GLU A 145 -29.26 -36.14 -23.62
CA GLU A 145 -29.79 -35.82 -22.29
C GLU A 145 -30.05 -34.33 -22.08
N ILE A 146 -31.30 -34.01 -21.71
CA ILE A 146 -31.83 -32.68 -21.40
C ILE A 146 -30.98 -31.90 -20.37
N GLY A 147 -30.04 -32.55 -19.68
CA GLY A 147 -29.05 -31.91 -18.81
C GLY A 147 -28.01 -31.04 -19.53
N GLN A 148 -27.65 -31.33 -20.78
CA GLN A 148 -26.57 -30.60 -21.48
C GLN A 148 -27.06 -29.40 -22.28
N TYR A 149 -28.31 -29.38 -22.74
CA TYR A 149 -28.87 -28.28 -23.53
C TYR A 149 -29.35 -27.09 -22.65
N ALA A 150 -29.60 -27.34 -21.37
CA ALA A 150 -29.98 -26.31 -20.40
C ALA A 150 -28.78 -25.45 -19.90
N ALA A 151 -27.55 -25.95 -20.06
CA ALA A 151 -26.34 -25.21 -19.63
C ALA A 151 -26.01 -24.00 -20.53
N GLY A 152 -26.31 -24.09 -21.84
CA GLY A 152 -25.85 -23.10 -22.82
C GLY A 152 -26.69 -21.83 -22.96
N ARG A 153 -27.98 -21.84 -22.59
CA ARG A 153 -28.86 -20.66 -22.73
C ARG A 153 -29.18 -19.92 -21.43
N GLY A 154 -28.77 -20.45 -20.27
CA GLY A 154 -28.98 -19.83 -18.96
C GLY A 154 -27.87 -18.88 -18.49
N ILE A 155 -26.71 -18.84 -19.16
CA ILE A 155 -25.53 -18.11 -18.66
C ILE A 155 -25.45 -16.68 -19.21
N ALA A 156 -25.91 -16.43 -20.45
CA ALA A 156 -25.71 -15.14 -21.12
C ALA A 156 -26.44 -13.96 -20.45
N LYS A 157 -27.64 -14.17 -19.88
CA LYS A 157 -28.42 -13.10 -19.23
C LYS A 157 -28.04 -12.85 -17.76
N THR A 158 -27.20 -13.72 -17.20
CA THR A 158 -26.75 -13.67 -15.80
C THR A 158 -25.31 -13.17 -15.69
N GLY A 159 -24.49 -13.33 -16.74
CA GLY A 159 -23.15 -12.75 -16.84
C GLY A 159 -23.13 -11.22 -16.86
N GLU A 160 -23.97 -10.56 -17.68
CA GLU A 160 -23.94 -9.09 -17.82
C GLU A 160 -24.32 -8.31 -16.53
N ARG A 161 -25.16 -8.88 -15.66
CA ARG A 161 -25.50 -8.28 -14.36
C ARG A 161 -24.46 -8.58 -13.28
N TRP A 162 -23.77 -9.72 -13.38
CA TRP A 162 -22.67 -10.08 -12.49
C TRP A 162 -21.39 -9.30 -12.81
N SER A 163 -21.08 -9.08 -14.10
CA SER A 163 -19.96 -8.22 -14.51
C SER A 163 -20.14 -6.79 -13.99
N LYS A 164 -21.33 -6.18 -14.12
CA LYS A 164 -21.59 -4.85 -13.54
C LYS A 164 -21.48 -4.80 -12.00
N TYR A 165 -21.91 -5.85 -11.30
CA TYR A 165 -21.79 -5.94 -9.84
C TYR A 165 -20.35 -6.16 -9.37
N ILE A 166 -19.52 -6.77 -10.22
CA ILE A 166 -18.09 -6.94 -10.01
C ILE A 166 -17.35 -5.64 -10.34
N ASP A 167 -17.71 -4.94 -11.42
CA ASP A 167 -17.12 -3.65 -11.84
C ASP A 167 -17.32 -2.58 -10.76
N GLU A 168 -18.55 -2.42 -10.22
CA GLU A 168 -18.84 -1.44 -9.14
C GLU A 168 -18.08 -1.74 -7.82
N ARG A 169 -17.67 -2.98 -7.58
CA ARG A 169 -16.87 -3.36 -6.40
C ARG A 169 -15.37 -3.33 -6.67
N ILE A 170 -14.96 -3.50 -7.93
CA ILE A 170 -13.56 -3.40 -8.38
C ILE A 170 -13.08 -1.95 -8.27
N GLU A 171 -13.93 -0.97 -8.58
CA GLU A 171 -13.61 0.46 -8.42
C GLU A 171 -13.31 0.86 -6.95
N LEU A 172 -13.77 0.08 -5.97
CA LEU A 172 -13.49 0.30 -4.55
C LEU A 172 -12.16 -0.31 -4.06
N LEU A 173 -11.50 -1.14 -4.88
CA LEU A 173 -10.26 -1.83 -4.50
C LEU A 173 -9.05 -1.00 -4.92
N VAL A 174 -8.59 -0.12 -4.02
CA VAL A 174 -7.37 0.66 -4.23
C VAL A 174 -6.13 -0.25 -4.10
N PRO A 175 -5.29 -0.38 -5.15
CA PRO A 175 -4.01 -1.08 -5.04
C PRO A 175 -3.13 -0.42 -3.97
N HIS A 176 -2.35 -1.22 -3.26
CA HIS A 176 -1.48 -0.71 -2.19
C HIS A 176 -0.10 -1.34 -2.21
N VAL A 177 0.88 -0.57 -1.76
CA VAL A 177 2.25 -1.05 -1.55
C VAL A 177 2.41 -1.44 -0.10
N LYS A 178 2.71 -2.71 0.14
CA LYS A 178 2.93 -3.27 1.48
C LYS A 178 4.39 -3.14 1.89
N VAL A 179 4.64 -2.49 3.02
CA VAL A 179 5.94 -2.40 3.68
C VAL A 179 5.82 -2.96 5.11
N LEU A 180 6.74 -3.85 5.48
CA LEU A 180 6.74 -4.49 6.80
C LEU A 180 7.34 -3.57 7.87
N SER A 181 6.91 -3.76 9.13
CA SER A 181 7.53 -3.11 10.29
C SER A 181 8.97 -3.57 10.50
N GLY A 182 9.70 -2.81 11.31
CA GLY A 182 11.06 -3.11 11.72
C GLY A 182 12.14 -2.72 10.73
N ARG A 183 11.76 -2.32 9.51
CA ARG A 183 12.69 -1.84 8.47
C ARG A 183 13.26 -0.48 8.80
N TYR A 184 14.47 -0.25 8.34
CA TYR A 184 15.19 1.01 8.56
C TYR A 184 15.08 1.91 7.33
N GLY A 185 15.37 3.18 7.52
CA GLY A 185 15.48 4.17 6.46
C GLY A 185 16.18 5.41 6.97
N THR A 186 16.32 6.41 6.11
CA THR A 186 16.87 7.71 6.48
C THR A 186 15.81 8.77 6.27
N ALA A 187 15.40 9.44 7.34
CA ALA A 187 14.55 10.62 7.25
C ALA A 187 15.42 11.83 6.93
N ILE A 188 14.99 12.64 5.97
CA ILE A 188 15.66 13.89 5.57
C ILE A 188 14.68 15.03 5.79
N PHE A 189 15.11 16.04 6.54
CA PHE A 189 14.29 17.21 6.88
C PHE A 189 14.38 18.26 5.78
N SER A 190 13.24 18.74 5.28
CA SER A 190 13.19 19.77 4.23
C SER A 190 13.13 21.20 4.77
N ARG A 191 12.74 21.38 6.03
CA ARG A 191 12.62 22.67 6.70
C ARG A 191 13.42 22.71 8.00
N SER A 192 13.94 23.89 8.32
CA SER A 192 14.51 24.16 9.63
C SER A 192 13.40 24.24 10.68
N VAL A 193 13.61 23.59 11.81
CA VAL A 193 12.76 23.70 12.99
C VAL A 193 13.67 23.99 14.17
N THR A 194 13.31 24.99 14.98
CA THR A 194 14.03 25.34 16.20
C THR A 194 13.41 24.60 17.38
N ILE A 195 14.27 24.04 18.23
CA ILE A 195 13.86 23.34 19.44
C ILE A 195 14.38 24.13 20.64
N ASP A 196 13.53 25.02 21.14
CA ASP A 196 13.88 25.83 22.31
C ASP A 196 14.11 24.95 23.55
N GLY A 197 15.10 25.33 24.36
CA GLY A 197 15.40 24.74 25.66
C GLY A 197 16.07 23.36 25.63
N LEU A 198 16.38 22.79 24.45
CA LEU A 198 16.94 21.44 24.37
C LEU A 198 18.32 21.33 25.05
N PHE A 199 19.25 22.21 24.73
CA PHE A 199 20.60 22.16 25.30
C PHE A 199 20.61 22.49 26.80
N GLU A 200 19.80 23.47 27.23
CA GLU A 200 19.66 23.82 28.65
C GLU A 200 19.20 22.61 29.48
N THR A 201 18.18 21.87 29.01
CA THR A 201 17.70 20.67 29.71
C THR A 201 18.69 19.50 29.73
N LEU A 202 19.63 19.45 28.79
CA LEU A 202 20.66 18.41 28.74
C LEU A 202 21.81 18.73 29.70
N GLU A 203 22.22 20.00 29.78
CA GLU A 203 23.24 20.46 30.74
C GLU A 203 22.75 20.30 32.20
N ASP A 204 21.47 20.56 32.47
CA ASP A 204 20.87 20.34 33.78
C ASP A 204 20.88 18.85 34.19
N ASP A 205 20.65 17.93 33.26
CA ASP A 205 20.65 16.49 33.54
C ASP A 205 22.08 15.98 33.81
N GLU A 206 23.07 16.42 33.01
CA GLU A 206 24.48 16.06 33.24
C GLU A 206 25.00 16.59 34.58
N THR A 207 24.64 17.82 34.96
CA THR A 207 25.06 18.39 36.24
C THR A 207 24.41 17.69 37.44
N VAL A 208 23.14 17.28 37.33
CA VAL A 208 22.48 16.45 38.36
C VAL A 208 23.21 15.11 38.51
N LEU A 209 23.49 14.41 37.41
CA LEU A 209 24.22 13.13 37.44
C LEU A 209 25.63 13.28 38.03
N ALA A 210 26.36 14.32 37.65
CA ALA A 210 27.71 14.59 38.16
C ALA A 210 27.74 14.98 39.66
N SER A 211 26.61 15.39 40.24
CA SER A 211 26.49 15.74 41.67
C SER A 211 26.17 14.54 42.58
N LEU A 212 25.84 13.39 41.99
CA LEU A 212 25.46 12.17 42.69
C LEU A 212 26.61 11.16 42.85
N ASP A 213 27.76 11.43 42.22
CA ASP A 213 29.06 10.74 42.40
C ASP A 213 29.97 11.49 43.38
#